data_AF-A0A9Q0U766-F1
#
_entry.id   AF-A0A9Q0U766-F1
#
_cell.length_a   1.000
_cell.length_b   1.000
_cell.length_c   1.000
_cell.angle_alpha   90.00
_cell.angle_beta   90.00
_cell.angle_gamma   90.00
#
_symmetry.space_group_name_H-M   'P 1'
#
loop_
_entity.id
_entity.type
_entity.pdbx_description
1 polymer ?
#
loop_
_entity_poly.entity_id
_entity_poly.type
_entity_poly.pdbx_seq_one_letter_code
_entity_poly.pdbx_strand_id
1 'polypeptide(L)'
;MSVTITSVLASVVCVAVLRWAWGVLNWVWFRPTRVERCLRQQGFAGKPYRFLVGDWKENTDMLKEARTKPIGLSDAILPRVMPFLHQLVKDYGI
;
A
#
# COMPACT_ATOMS: atom_id res chain seq x y z
N MET A 1 33.71 11.05 34.39
CA MET A 1 34.14 10.80 32.99
C MET A 1 33.38 9.65 32.33
N SER A 2 33.12 8.52 33.01
CA SER A 2 32.29 7.42 32.45
C SER A 2 30.83 7.82 32.19
N VAL A 3 30.19 8.49 33.15
CA VAL A 3 28.77 8.93 33.06
C VAL A 3 28.52 9.95 31.94
N THR A 4 29.53 10.77 31.61
CA THR A 4 29.44 11.76 30.51
C THR A 4 29.61 11.10 29.14
N ILE A 5 30.42 10.04 29.05
CA ILE A 5 30.59 9.29 27.80
C ILE A 5 29.32 8.49 27.48
N THR A 6 28.71 7.85 28.49
CA THR A 6 27.46 7.10 28.30
C THR A 6 26.29 7.98 27.88
N SER A 7 26.17 9.19 28.44
CA SER A 7 25.10 10.14 28.05
C SER A 7 25.28 10.67 26.62
N VAL A 8 26.52 10.89 26.17
CA VAL A 8 26.83 11.29 24.79
C VAL A 8 26.53 10.15 23.81
N LEU A 9 26.90 8.90 24.14
CA LEU A 9 26.54 7.76 23.30
C LEU A 9 25.02 7.59 23.21
N ALA A 10 24.31 7.72 24.33
CA ALA A 10 22.85 7.63 24.35
C ALA A 10 22.21 8.72 23.47
N SER A 11 22.70 9.97 23.52
CA SER A 11 22.14 11.06 22.72
C SER A 11 22.35 10.85 21.21
N VAL A 12 23.53 10.35 20.80
CA VAL A 12 23.80 10.02 19.39
C VAL A 12 22.86 8.92 18.88
N VAL A 13 22.68 7.87 19.68
CA VAL A 13 21.75 6.77 19.34
C VAL A 13 20.32 7.30 19.23
N CYS A 14 19.87 8.14 20.17
CA CYS A 14 18.54 8.76 20.12
C CYS A 14 18.33 9.57 18.84
N VAL A 15 19.30 10.41 18.45
CA VAL A 15 19.22 11.19 17.21
C VAL A 15 19.16 10.28 15.98
N ALA A 16 19.94 9.21 15.94
CA ALA A 16 19.93 8.25 14.85
C ALA A 16 18.55 7.56 14.70
N VAL A 17 17.96 7.13 15.82
CA VAL A 17 16.63 6.50 15.85
C VAL A 17 15.55 7.48 15.39
N LEU A 18 15.57 8.73 15.88
CA LEU A 18 14.62 9.76 15.47
C LEU A 18 14.71 10.04 13.97
N ARG A 19 15.93 10.14 13.43
CA ARG A 19 16.15 10.35 12.00
C ARG A 19 15.63 9.18 11.16
N TRP A 20 15.86 7.96 11.60
CA TRP A 20 15.33 6.76 10.94
C TRP A 20 13.80 6.74 10.99
N ALA A 21 13.20 6.96 12.16
CA ALA A 21 11.76 7.02 12.34
C ALA A 21 11.10 8.10 11.46
N TRP A 22 11.73 9.26 11.34
CA TRP A 22 11.28 10.31 10.42
C TRP A 22 11.33 9.87 8.96
N GLY A 23 12.39 9.16 8.55
CA GLY A 23 12.50 8.58 7.21
C GLY A 23 11.38 7.57 6.92
N VAL A 24 11.10 6.70 7.88
CA VAL A 24 9.99 5.73 7.80
C VAL A 24 8.65 6.44 7.72
N LEU A 25 8.38 7.44 8.55
CA LEU A 25 7.15 8.21 8.50
C LEU A 25 6.96 8.90 7.14
N ASN A 26 8.03 9.50 6.60
CA ASN A 26 8.02 10.11 5.28
C ASN A 26 7.72 9.10 4.16
N TRP A 27 8.31 7.91 4.26
CA TRP A 27 8.11 6.85 3.28
C TRP A 27 6.70 6.24 3.36
N VAL A 28 6.20 5.97 4.56
CA VAL A 28 4.93 5.26 4.76
C VAL A 28 3.71 6.17 4.61
N TRP A 29 3.84 7.46 4.91
CA TRP A 29 2.69 8.38 4.93
C TRP A 29 2.77 9.47 3.84
N PHE A 30 3.84 10.26 3.84
CA PHE A 30 3.92 11.45 3.01
C PHE A 30 4.12 11.14 1.53
N ARG A 31 5.03 10.20 1.22
CA ARG A 31 5.30 9.77 -0.17
C ARG A 31 4.04 9.21 -0.86
N PRO A 32 3.31 8.22 -0.30
CA PRO A 32 2.12 7.68 -0.96
C PRO A 32 1.02 8.72 -1.11
N THR A 33 0.77 9.54 -0.09
CA THR A 33 -0.24 10.62 -0.18
C THR A 33 0.08 11.63 -1.28
N ARG A 34 1.37 11.95 -1.49
CA ARG A 34 1.79 12.85 -2.58
C ARG A 34 1.55 12.24 -3.96
N VAL A 35 1.84 10.95 -4.13
CA VAL A 35 1.58 10.23 -5.38
C VAL A 35 0.07 10.15 -5.64
N GLU A 36 -0.73 9.82 -4.63
CA GLU A 36 -2.19 9.77 -4.75
C GLU A 36 -2.77 11.11 -5.21
N ARG A 37 -2.33 12.23 -4.62
CA ARG A 37 -2.77 13.57 -5.05
C ARG A 37 -2.38 13.87 -6.49
N CYS A 38 -1.17 13.50 -6.90
CA CYS A 38 -0.71 13.69 -8.28
C CYS A 38 -1.57 12.90 -9.28
N LEU A 39 -1.85 11.63 -8.99
CA LEU A 39 -2.70 10.79 -9.84
C LEU A 39 -4.14 11.33 -9.91
N ARG A 40 -4.70 11.77 -8.79
CA ARG A 40 -6.04 12.40 -8.75
C ARG A 40 -6.09 13.67 -9.60
N GLN A 41 -5.04 14.49 -9.58
CA GLN A 41 -4.94 15.69 -10.42
C GLN A 41 -4.86 15.35 -11.92
N GLN A 42 -4.33 14.17 -12.27
CA GLN A 42 -4.29 13.66 -13.65
C GLN A 42 -5.63 13.04 -14.09
N GLY A 43 -6.65 13.02 -13.23
CA GLY A 43 -7.95 12.44 -13.54
C GLY A 43 -8.07 10.94 -13.20
N PHE A 44 -7.05 10.33 -12.60
CA PHE A 44 -7.17 8.97 -12.09
C PHE A 44 -7.97 8.98 -10.78
N ALA A 45 -9.24 8.61 -10.88
CA ALA A 45 -10.08 8.30 -9.74
C ALA A 45 -9.82 6.85 -9.33
N GLY A 46 -8.90 6.61 -8.39
CA GLY A 46 -8.63 5.28 -7.85
C GLY A 46 -9.01 5.14 -6.38
N LYS A 47 -8.81 3.95 -5.82
CA LYS A 47 -8.91 3.73 -4.37
C LYS A 47 -7.86 4.57 -3.62
N PRO A 48 -8.19 5.15 -2.45
CA PRO A 48 -7.25 5.91 -1.65
C PRO A 48 -6.17 5.01 -1.05
N TYR A 49 -5.01 5.57 -0.72
CA TYR A 49 -3.92 4.80 -0.10
C TYR A 49 -4.33 4.20 1.25
N ARG A 50 -3.97 2.92 1.45
CA ARG A 50 -4.13 2.17 2.70
C ARG A 50 -2.77 1.74 3.25
N PHE A 51 -2.57 1.93 4.54
CA PHE A 51 -1.29 1.75 5.23
C PHE A 51 -0.69 0.33 5.07
N LEU A 52 0.57 0.27 4.59
CA LEU A 52 1.44 -0.91 4.43
C LEU A 52 0.95 -2.05 3.53
N VAL A 53 -0.23 -2.59 3.81
CA VAL A 53 -0.77 -3.79 3.14
C VAL A 53 -1.69 -3.41 1.97
N GLY A 54 -2.18 -2.17 1.95
CA GLY A 54 -3.02 -1.67 0.87
C GLY A 54 -4.29 -2.50 0.72
N ASP A 55 -4.54 -2.94 -0.52
CA ASP A 55 -5.69 -3.76 -0.89
C ASP A 55 -5.33 -5.24 -1.10
N TRP A 56 -4.18 -5.68 -0.57
CA TRP A 56 -3.73 -7.07 -0.76
C TRP A 56 -4.75 -8.09 -0.24
N LYS A 57 -5.30 -7.85 0.96
CA LYS A 57 -6.32 -8.74 1.54
C LYS A 57 -7.56 -8.82 0.66
N GLU A 58 -8.08 -7.68 0.22
CA GLU A 58 -9.25 -7.61 -0.65
C GLU A 58 -9.01 -8.36 -1.97
N ASN A 59 -7.85 -8.16 -2.60
CA ASN A 59 -7.44 -8.89 -3.79
C ASN A 59 -7.40 -10.42 -3.54
N THR A 60 -6.81 -10.86 -2.43
CA THR A 60 -6.74 -12.30 -2.11
C THR A 60 -8.11 -12.90 -1.81
N ASP A 61 -9.00 -12.16 -1.15
CA ASP A 61 -10.33 -12.64 -0.80
C ASP A 61 -11.21 -12.73 -2.06
N MET A 62 -11.16 -11.73 -2.93
CA MET A 62 -11.82 -11.76 -4.25
C MET A 62 -11.30 -12.90 -5.12
N LEU A 63 -9.99 -13.16 -5.12
CA LEU A 63 -9.41 -14.27 -5.86
C LEU A 63 -9.87 -15.63 -5.33
N LYS A 64 -9.97 -15.80 -4.01
CA LYS A 64 -10.51 -17.02 -3.40
C LYS A 64 -11.96 -17.22 -3.81
N GLU A 65 -12.78 -16.19 -3.72
CA GLU A 65 -14.20 -16.24 -4.11
C GLU A 65 -14.38 -16.55 -5.60
N ALA A 66 -13.57 -15.96 -6.47
CA ALA A 66 -13.63 -16.21 -7.90
C ALA A 66 -13.25 -17.67 -8.26
N ARG A 67 -12.40 -18.31 -7.46
CA ARG A 67 -11.99 -19.71 -7.64
C ARG A 67 -13.04 -20.72 -7.18
N THR A 68 -13.89 -20.39 -6.22
CA THR A 68 -14.94 -21.30 -5.73
C THR A 68 -16.11 -21.41 -6.72
N LYS A 69 -16.36 -20.37 -7.52
CA LYS A 69 -17.42 -20.37 -8.53
C LYS A 69 -17.00 -21.26 -9.71
N PRO A 70 -17.87 -22.12 -10.27
CA PRO A 70 -17.58 -22.83 -11.52
C PRO A 70 -17.51 -21.84 -12.70
N ILE A 71 -16.80 -22.21 -13.77
CA ILE A 71 -16.71 -21.42 -15.01
C ILE A 71 -17.01 -22.32 -16.21
N GLY A 72 -17.84 -21.84 -17.13
CA GLY A 72 -18.13 -22.51 -18.40
C GLY A 72 -16.98 -22.37 -19.41
N LEU A 73 -16.97 -23.24 -20.43
CA LEU A 73 -15.98 -23.21 -21.50
C LEU A 73 -16.03 -21.92 -22.36
N SER A 74 -17.19 -21.28 -22.43
CA SER A 74 -17.44 -20.04 -23.16
C SER A 74 -17.38 -18.77 -22.31
N ASP A 75 -17.20 -18.91 -20.99
CA ASP A 75 -17.25 -17.77 -20.08
C ASP A 75 -15.94 -16.97 -20.11
N ALA A 76 -16.05 -15.68 -19.83
CA ALA A 76 -14.87 -14.83 -19.73
C ALA A 76 -13.97 -15.30 -18.58
N ILE A 77 -12.71 -15.59 -18.90
CA ILE A 77 -11.71 -16.08 -17.94
C ILE A 77 -11.18 -14.93 -17.06
N LEU A 78 -11.23 -13.69 -17.55
CA LEU A 78 -10.62 -12.52 -16.90
C LEU A 78 -11.15 -12.25 -15.48
N PRO A 79 -12.48 -12.26 -15.22
CA PRO A 79 -13.02 -12.07 -13.86
C PRO A 79 -12.64 -13.21 -12.90
N ARG A 80 -12.24 -14.38 -13.39
CA ARG A 80 -11.78 -15.51 -12.57
C ARG A 80 -10.32 -15.37 -12.16
N VAL A 81 -9.47 -14.96 -13.09
CA VAL A 81 -8.01 -14.88 -12.90
C VAL A 81 -7.61 -13.58 -12.21
N MET A 82 -8.24 -12.47 -12.57
CA MET A 82 -7.95 -11.13 -12.06
C MET A 82 -9.24 -10.39 -11.63
N PRO A 83 -10.01 -10.93 -10.67
CA PRO A 83 -11.29 -10.35 -10.25
C PRO A 83 -11.12 -8.91 -9.73
N PHE A 84 -10.06 -8.63 -8.98
CA PHE A 84 -9.78 -7.32 -8.41
C PHE A 84 -9.54 -6.25 -9.49
N LEU A 85 -8.70 -6.54 -10.49
CA LEU A 85 -8.46 -5.60 -11.58
C LEU A 85 -9.70 -5.43 -12.45
N HIS A 86 -10.42 -6.51 -12.73
CA HIS A 86 -11.67 -6.43 -13.47
C HIS A 86 -12.68 -5.51 -12.79
N GLN A 87 -12.78 -5.57 -11.45
CA GLN A 87 -13.62 -4.66 -10.69
C GLN A 87 -13.08 -3.22 -10.72
N LEU A 88 -11.77 -3.00 -10.58
CA LEU A 88 -11.20 -1.66 -10.63
C LEU A 88 -11.47 -0.95 -11.97
N VAL A 89 -11.29 -1.66 -13.09
CA VAL A 89 -11.61 -1.15 -14.43
C VAL A 89 -13.10 -0.81 -14.53
N LYS A 90 -13.97 -1.66 -13.99
CA LYS A 90 -15.42 -1.44 -14.00
C LYS A 90 -15.85 -0.24 -13.15
N ASP A 91 -15.28 -0.10 -11.96
CA ASP A 91 -15.70 0.91 -10.97
C ASP A 91 -15.08 2.29 -11.27
N TYR A 92 -13.87 2.31 -11.82
CA TYR A 92 -13.07 3.52 -11.95
C TYR A 92 -12.66 3.86 -13.39
N GLY A 93 -12.93 2.97 -14.36
CA GLY A 93 -12.60 3.20 -15.77
C GLY A 93 -11.10 3.25 -16.07
N ILE A 94 -10.27 2.69 -15.17
CA ILE A 94 -8.82 2.54 -15.34
C ILE A 94 -8.53 1.58 -16.50
#